data_AF-A0A1X7TJ61-F1
#
_entry.id   AF-A0A1X7TJ61-F1
#
_cell.length_a   1.000
_cell.length_b   1.000
_cell.length_c   1.000
_cell.angle_alpha   90.00
_cell.angle_beta   90.00
_cell.angle_gamma   90.00
#
_symmetry.space_group_name_H-M   'P 1'
#
loop_
_entity.id
_entity.type
_entity.pdbx_description
1 polymer ?
#
loop_
_entity_poly.entity_id
_entity_poly.type
_entity_poly.pdbx_seq_one_letter_code
_entity_poly.pdbx_strand_id
1 'polypeptide(L)'
;MTMSLYCSSLLILCIATSAIAQNTLNAVNCCSRIEKSVASFSSQISSTCNGPSDAAIASLEANVSALQETVSSLQEAVSSLSADIKKVLNYSSDPFFTSCYDILQKFPDSPSGYYRIVGFSHKVYCHMSNLPNTDEKGWIRIAYLDMWNTKDCPSGFKFFDFNGVRACGRPYSPCNSCTNTYFQVQDFKYSQIHGKLVGFQVGTTDGAHGTAFNINSGYVDGVMLTHGRTRKHIWTFIAGQDNDGNRNYCPCAKWYAHPKAVPSFVGNDYYCEGGSHHSPAIPHYFYRNDPLWDGLRCGTSEEACCKPPWFSKTINPPTSDSIELRLCLDEGSDNEDVLLKGYQIYIR
;
A
#
# COMPACT_ATOMS: atom_id res chain seq x y z
N MET A 1 61.51 -43.56 -5.65
CA MET A 1 62.35 -44.33 -4.70
C MET A 1 63.51 -45.07 -5.39
N THR A 2 64.12 -44.49 -6.44
CA THR A 2 65.19 -45.15 -7.23
C THR A 2 66.51 -44.35 -7.29
N MET A 3 66.50 -43.05 -6.94
CA MET A 3 67.73 -42.23 -6.85
C MET A 3 68.54 -42.43 -5.57
N SER A 4 67.89 -42.85 -4.47
CA SER A 4 68.59 -43.04 -3.18
C SER A 4 69.53 -44.25 -3.20
N LEU A 5 69.23 -45.32 -3.95
CA LEU A 5 70.10 -46.49 -4.03
C LEU A 5 71.33 -46.28 -4.93
N TYR A 6 71.24 -45.39 -5.92
CA TYR A 6 72.36 -45.04 -6.80
C TYR A 6 73.40 -44.14 -6.11
N CYS A 7 72.96 -43.19 -5.28
CA CYS A 7 73.89 -42.34 -4.52
C CYS A 7 74.65 -43.11 -3.43
N SER A 8 74.00 -44.06 -2.75
CA SER A 8 74.66 -44.86 -1.71
C SER A 8 75.72 -45.81 -2.27
N SER A 9 75.52 -46.34 -3.48
CA SER A 9 76.47 -47.25 -4.13
C SER A 9 77.70 -46.52 -4.71
N LEU A 10 77.54 -45.27 -5.19
CA LEU A 10 78.69 -44.42 -5.56
C LEU A 10 79.51 -43.93 -4.36
N LEU A 11 78.87 -43.70 -3.20
CA LEU A 11 79.57 -43.30 -1.97
C LEU A 11 80.44 -44.44 -1.43
N ILE A 12 79.96 -45.70 -1.50
CA ILE A 12 80.72 -46.89 -1.11
C ILE A 12 81.92 -47.12 -2.04
N LEU A 13 81.79 -46.84 -3.34
CA LEU A 13 82.87 -46.94 -4.32
C LEU A 13 83.96 -45.85 -4.12
N CYS A 14 83.56 -44.66 -3.65
CA CYS A 14 84.49 -43.58 -3.28
C CYS A 14 85.25 -43.89 -1.97
N ILE A 15 84.61 -44.52 -0.99
CA ILE A 15 85.29 -44.90 0.25
C ILE A 15 86.28 -46.05 -0.01
N ALA A 16 85.91 -47.04 -0.84
CA ALA A 16 86.77 -48.17 -1.20
C ALA A 16 88.04 -47.76 -1.99
N THR A 17 87.96 -46.69 -2.79
CA THR A 17 89.11 -46.18 -3.56
C THR A 17 90.06 -45.33 -2.71
N SER A 18 89.58 -44.77 -1.58
CA SER A 18 90.42 -43.98 -0.65
C SER A 18 91.37 -44.83 0.21
N ALA A 19 91.15 -46.15 0.31
CA ALA A 19 91.97 -47.05 1.14
C ALA A 19 93.25 -47.57 0.47
N ILE A 20 93.50 -47.31 -0.83
CA ILE A 20 94.62 -47.93 -1.57
C ILE A 20 95.78 -46.96 -1.88
N ALA A 21 95.66 -45.66 -1.61
CA ALA A 21 96.68 -44.67 -1.98
C ALA A 21 97.35 -43.99 -0.77
N GLN A 22 98.10 -44.75 0.03
CA GLN A 22 99.13 -44.19 0.91
C GLN A 22 100.47 -44.18 0.19
N ASN A 23 100.80 -43.06 -0.49
CA ASN A 23 102.10 -42.40 -0.37
C ASN A 23 102.28 -41.28 -1.39
N THR A 24 102.98 -40.24 -0.94
CA THR A 24 103.57 -39.11 -1.65
C THR A 24 102.74 -37.81 -1.78
N LEU A 25 103.44 -36.72 -1.47
CA LEU A 25 103.00 -35.38 -1.06
C LEU A 25 102.17 -34.60 -2.11
N ASN A 26 101.99 -35.13 -3.32
CA ASN A 26 101.24 -34.50 -4.40
C ASN A 26 99.72 -34.82 -4.37
N ALA A 27 99.29 -35.81 -3.58
CA ALA A 27 97.86 -36.14 -3.42
C ALA A 27 97.10 -35.14 -2.52
N VAL A 28 97.79 -34.52 -1.55
CA VAL A 28 97.17 -33.60 -0.56
C VAL A 28 96.65 -32.32 -1.22
N ASN A 29 97.28 -31.86 -2.30
CA ASN A 29 96.87 -30.66 -3.03
C ASN A 29 95.73 -30.92 -4.04
N CYS A 30 95.51 -32.19 -4.42
CA CYS A 30 94.41 -32.60 -5.29
C CYS A 30 93.11 -32.81 -4.49
N CYS A 31 93.19 -33.46 -3.31
CA CYS A 31 92.02 -33.65 -2.44
C CYS A 31 91.42 -32.32 -1.94
N SER A 32 92.24 -31.34 -1.56
CA SER A 32 91.72 -30.04 -1.09
C SER A 32 91.04 -29.23 -2.20
N ARG A 33 91.45 -29.42 -3.47
CA ARG A 33 90.77 -28.83 -4.64
C ARG A 33 89.46 -29.55 -4.96
N ILE A 34 89.39 -30.86 -4.76
CA ILE A 34 88.16 -31.64 -4.97
C ILE A 34 87.14 -31.31 -3.88
N GLU A 35 87.54 -31.20 -2.60
CA GLU A 35 86.64 -30.79 -1.51
C GLU A 35 86.05 -29.39 -1.72
N LYS A 36 86.88 -28.41 -2.16
CA LYS A 36 86.40 -27.06 -2.49
C LYS A 36 85.46 -27.05 -3.70
N SER A 37 85.75 -27.85 -4.72
CA SER A 37 84.88 -27.99 -5.89
C SER A 37 83.56 -28.68 -5.53
N VAL A 38 83.56 -29.69 -4.67
CA VAL A 38 82.34 -30.39 -4.20
C VAL A 38 81.50 -29.47 -3.32
N ALA A 39 82.11 -28.66 -2.44
CA ALA A 39 81.40 -27.67 -1.64
C ALA A 39 80.78 -26.56 -2.52
N SER A 40 81.50 -26.10 -3.55
CA SER A 40 81.00 -25.15 -4.55
C SER A 40 79.86 -25.74 -5.39
N PHE A 41 79.92 -27.03 -5.72
CA PHE A 41 78.88 -27.71 -6.48
C PHE A 41 77.63 -27.96 -5.63
N SER A 42 77.80 -28.26 -4.34
CA SER A 42 76.71 -28.41 -3.36
C SER A 42 75.99 -27.08 -3.09
N SER A 43 76.71 -25.95 -3.04
CA SER A 43 76.09 -24.62 -2.93
C SER A 43 75.38 -24.20 -4.21
N GLN A 44 75.94 -24.52 -5.39
CA GLN A 44 75.29 -24.30 -6.68
C GLN A 44 74.02 -25.15 -6.84
N ILE A 45 74.04 -26.42 -6.44
CA ILE A 45 72.84 -27.29 -6.44
C ILE A 45 71.78 -26.74 -5.47
N SER A 46 72.15 -26.30 -4.26
CA SER A 46 71.19 -25.66 -3.34
C SER A 46 70.59 -24.37 -3.89
N SER A 47 71.36 -23.58 -4.65
CA SER A 47 70.86 -22.35 -5.30
C SER A 47 70.03 -22.60 -6.57
N THR A 48 70.23 -23.74 -7.24
CA THR A 48 69.55 -24.10 -8.50
C THR A 48 68.31 -24.96 -8.27
N CYS A 49 68.20 -25.64 -7.11
CA CYS A 49 67.03 -26.44 -6.75
C CYS A 49 65.93 -25.66 -6.01
N ASN A 50 66.09 -24.36 -5.77
CA ASN A 50 64.96 -23.50 -5.43
C ASN A 50 64.19 -23.21 -6.72
N GLY A 51 63.08 -23.93 -6.90
CA GLY A 51 62.06 -23.62 -7.92
C GLY A 51 61.53 -22.18 -7.79
N PRO A 52 60.46 -21.79 -8.52
CA PRO A 52 59.86 -20.46 -8.33
C PRO A 52 59.68 -20.24 -6.82
N SER A 53 60.29 -19.17 -6.30
CA SER A 53 60.46 -18.98 -4.86
C SER A 53 59.14 -19.23 -4.15
N ASP A 54 59.13 -19.96 -3.03
CA ASP A 54 57.91 -20.25 -2.27
C ASP A 54 57.09 -18.96 -1.99
N ALA A 55 57.77 -17.81 -1.92
CA ALA A 55 57.17 -16.48 -1.87
C ALA A 55 56.35 -16.08 -3.12
N ALA A 56 56.81 -16.41 -4.33
CA ALA A 56 56.06 -16.17 -5.57
C ALA A 56 54.84 -17.09 -5.67
N ILE A 57 54.95 -18.34 -5.22
CA ILE A 57 53.81 -19.27 -5.13
C ILE A 57 52.79 -18.76 -4.11
N ALA A 58 53.23 -18.40 -2.90
CA ALA A 58 52.36 -17.86 -1.85
C ALA A 58 51.67 -16.55 -2.28
N SER A 59 52.40 -15.67 -3.00
CA SER A 59 51.80 -14.46 -3.57
C SER A 59 50.76 -14.77 -4.64
N LEU A 60 50.96 -15.82 -5.44
CA LEU A 60 50.00 -16.25 -6.44
C LEU A 60 48.75 -16.86 -5.78
N GLU A 61 48.92 -17.67 -4.74
CA GLU A 61 47.83 -18.24 -3.94
C GLU A 61 46.97 -17.17 -3.26
N ALA A 62 47.60 -16.13 -2.72
CA ALA A 62 46.91 -14.98 -2.14
C ALA A 62 46.08 -14.23 -3.19
N ASN A 63 46.65 -14.00 -4.38
CA ASN A 63 45.94 -13.37 -5.49
C ASN A 63 44.77 -14.23 -6.00
N VAL A 64 44.94 -15.55 -6.08
CA VAL A 64 43.88 -16.49 -6.47
C VAL A 64 42.74 -16.48 -5.45
N SER A 65 43.05 -16.44 -4.15
CA SER A 65 42.06 -16.34 -3.08
C SER A 65 41.26 -15.04 -3.18
N ALA A 66 41.93 -13.91 -3.39
CA ALA A 66 41.27 -12.61 -3.57
C ALA A 66 40.39 -12.56 -4.83
N LEU A 67 40.84 -13.20 -5.92
CA LEU A 67 40.04 -13.38 -7.13
C LEU A 67 38.78 -14.23 -6.87
N GLN A 68 38.90 -15.31 -6.10
CA GLN A 68 37.75 -16.15 -5.73
C GLN A 68 36.70 -15.39 -4.93
N GLU A 69 37.10 -14.61 -3.93
CA GLU A 69 36.17 -13.76 -3.15
C GLU A 69 35.45 -12.74 -4.05
N THR A 70 36.19 -12.11 -4.97
CA THR A 70 35.63 -11.14 -5.92
C THR A 70 34.61 -11.80 -6.85
N VAL A 71 34.90 -13.01 -7.33
CA VAL A 71 33.98 -13.79 -8.19
C VAL A 71 32.70 -14.15 -7.42
N SER A 72 32.81 -14.60 -6.17
CA SER A 72 31.64 -14.91 -5.34
C SER A 72 30.74 -13.68 -5.14
N SER A 73 31.33 -12.52 -4.82
CA SER A 73 30.57 -11.27 -4.66
C SER A 73 29.88 -10.84 -5.97
N LEU A 74 30.55 -10.96 -7.11
CA LEU A 74 29.95 -10.71 -8.42
C LEU A 74 28.80 -11.67 -8.71
N GLN A 75 28.92 -12.93 -8.31
CA GLN A 75 27.89 -13.95 -8.54
C GLN A 75 26.62 -13.69 -7.73
N GLU A 76 26.77 -13.18 -6.50
CA GLU A 76 25.66 -12.68 -5.68
C GLU A 76 25.02 -11.43 -6.31
N ALA A 77 25.82 -10.46 -6.73
CA ALA A 77 25.33 -9.25 -7.38
C ALA A 77 24.57 -9.54 -8.68
N VAL A 78 25.07 -10.46 -9.52
CA VAL A 78 24.40 -10.92 -10.75
C VAL A 78 23.10 -11.64 -10.42
N SER A 79 23.07 -12.45 -9.36
CA SER A 79 21.85 -13.15 -8.92
C SER A 79 20.78 -12.17 -8.44
N SER A 80 21.17 -11.14 -7.68
CA SER A 80 20.30 -10.04 -7.27
C SER A 80 19.76 -9.27 -8.48
N LEU A 81 20.64 -8.85 -9.38
CA LEU A 81 20.26 -8.11 -10.58
C LEU A 81 19.34 -8.93 -11.49
N SER A 82 19.56 -10.24 -11.61
CA SER A 82 18.69 -11.15 -12.35
C SER A 82 17.28 -11.22 -11.77
N ALA A 83 17.15 -11.23 -10.44
CA ALA A 83 15.85 -11.16 -9.77
C ALA A 83 15.13 -9.83 -10.04
N ASP A 84 15.87 -8.72 -9.98
CA ASP A 84 15.34 -7.38 -10.30
C ASP A 84 14.92 -7.27 -11.77
N ILE A 85 15.72 -7.79 -12.70
CA ILE A 85 15.39 -7.83 -14.13
C ILE A 85 14.13 -8.67 -14.37
N LYS A 86 13.98 -9.83 -13.71
CA LYS A 86 12.74 -10.63 -13.80
C LYS A 86 11.52 -9.87 -13.31
N LYS A 87 11.67 -9.09 -12.24
CA LYS A 87 10.63 -8.18 -11.75
C LYS A 87 10.28 -7.17 -12.83
N VAL A 88 11.26 -6.45 -13.38
CA VAL A 88 11.06 -5.44 -14.44
C VAL A 88 10.46 -6.03 -15.72
N LEU A 89 10.91 -7.20 -16.17
CA LEU A 89 10.37 -7.87 -17.37
C LEU A 89 8.90 -8.28 -17.16
N ASN A 90 8.54 -8.74 -15.96
CA ASN A 90 7.16 -8.99 -15.58
C ASN A 90 6.29 -7.71 -15.49
N TYR A 91 6.91 -6.55 -15.23
CA TYR A 91 6.27 -5.22 -15.30
C TYR A 91 6.15 -4.70 -16.75
N SER A 92 7.11 -5.04 -17.61
CA SER A 92 7.25 -4.51 -18.97
C SER A 92 6.23 -5.10 -19.96
N SER A 93 5.85 -6.37 -19.77
CA SER A 93 4.67 -6.93 -20.42
C SER A 93 3.43 -6.54 -19.60
N ASP A 94 2.95 -5.29 -19.67
CA ASP A 94 1.82 -4.74 -18.90
C ASP A 94 0.68 -5.78 -18.82
N PRO A 95 0.60 -6.59 -17.73
CA PRO A 95 -0.43 -7.60 -17.64
C PRO A 95 -1.70 -6.81 -17.42
N PHE A 96 -2.65 -6.96 -18.33
CA PHE A 96 -3.99 -6.41 -18.15
C PHE A 96 -4.63 -7.08 -16.93
N PHE A 97 -4.38 -6.54 -15.74
CA PHE A 97 -4.93 -7.03 -14.48
C PHE A 97 -6.41 -6.71 -14.42
N THR A 98 -7.22 -7.67 -14.01
CA THR A 98 -8.66 -7.49 -13.90
C THR A 98 -9.07 -6.71 -12.67
N SER A 99 -8.24 -6.63 -11.63
CA SER A 99 -8.49 -5.85 -10.41
C SER A 99 -7.19 -5.49 -9.68
N CYS A 100 -7.25 -4.55 -8.73
CA CYS A 100 -6.12 -4.27 -7.82
C CYS A 100 -5.80 -5.47 -6.91
N TYR A 101 -6.80 -6.29 -6.60
CA TYR A 101 -6.61 -7.52 -5.85
C TYR A 101 -5.77 -8.54 -6.62
N ASP A 102 -5.98 -8.67 -7.94
CA ASP A 102 -5.17 -9.57 -8.79
C ASP A 102 -3.70 -9.15 -8.84
N ILE A 103 -3.44 -7.85 -8.81
CA ILE A 103 -2.08 -7.32 -8.69
C ILE A 103 -1.44 -7.81 -7.40
N LEU A 104 -2.15 -7.72 -6.26
CA LEU A 104 -1.64 -8.19 -4.98
C LEU A 104 -1.45 -9.71 -4.93
N GLN A 105 -2.28 -10.48 -5.62
CA GLN A 105 -2.10 -11.94 -5.71
C GLN A 105 -0.79 -12.28 -6.44
N LYS A 106 -0.45 -11.54 -7.49
CA LYS A 106 0.78 -11.77 -8.26
C LYS A 106 2.02 -11.11 -7.65
N PHE A 107 1.83 -9.94 -7.05
CA PHE A 107 2.89 -9.09 -6.50
C PHE A 107 2.45 -8.55 -5.12
N PRO A 108 2.60 -9.35 -4.05
CA PRO A 108 2.12 -9.00 -2.70
C PRO A 108 2.68 -7.69 -2.14
N ASP A 109 3.90 -7.31 -2.54
CA ASP A 109 4.56 -6.08 -2.10
C ASP A 109 4.24 -4.84 -2.97
N SER A 110 3.20 -4.93 -3.81
CA SER A 110 2.81 -3.80 -4.66
C SER A 110 2.35 -2.60 -3.81
N PRO A 111 2.92 -1.40 -4.03
CA PRO A 111 2.53 -0.22 -3.27
C PRO A 111 1.15 0.31 -3.72
N SER A 112 0.50 1.13 -2.89
CA SER A 112 -0.67 1.89 -3.35
C SER A 112 -0.25 2.90 -4.42
N GLY A 113 -1.07 3.09 -5.46
CA GLY A 113 -0.71 3.95 -6.59
C GLY A 113 -1.66 3.83 -7.78
N TYR A 114 -1.28 4.40 -8.92
CA TYR A 114 -2.08 4.36 -10.13
C TYR A 114 -1.68 3.19 -11.04
N TYR A 115 -2.63 2.29 -11.30
CA TYR A 115 -2.43 1.07 -12.08
C TYR A 115 -3.38 1.00 -13.27
N ARG A 116 -2.97 0.29 -14.32
CA ARG A 116 -3.85 -0.05 -15.44
C ARG A 116 -4.68 -1.26 -15.02
N ILE A 117 -6.01 -1.13 -15.07
CA ILE A 117 -6.96 -2.19 -14.72
C ILE A 117 -7.92 -2.40 -15.90
N VAL A 118 -8.19 -3.66 -16.24
CA VAL A 118 -9.17 -4.03 -17.27
C VAL A 118 -10.54 -3.51 -16.88
N GLY A 119 -11.26 -2.94 -17.85
CA GLY A 119 -12.54 -2.28 -17.64
C GLY A 119 -12.42 -0.78 -17.45
N PHE A 120 -11.21 -0.23 -17.26
CA PHE A 120 -10.93 1.19 -17.26
C PHE A 120 -10.04 1.61 -18.44
N SER A 121 -10.41 2.70 -19.09
CA SER A 121 -9.63 3.34 -20.18
C SER A 121 -8.40 4.10 -19.68
N HIS A 122 -8.35 4.45 -18.40
CA HIS A 122 -7.27 5.19 -17.75
C HIS A 122 -6.75 4.43 -16.54
N LYS A 123 -5.61 4.87 -15.99
CA LYS A 123 -5.10 4.31 -14.73
C LYS A 123 -5.99 4.71 -13.58
N VAL A 124 -6.37 3.74 -12.74
CA VAL A 124 -7.14 3.97 -11.53
C VAL A 124 -6.26 3.85 -10.30
N TYR A 125 -6.64 4.52 -9.21
CA TYR A 125 -5.90 4.42 -7.97
C TYR A 125 -6.26 3.12 -7.25
N CYS A 126 -5.26 2.25 -7.09
CA CYS A 126 -5.33 1.07 -6.25
C CYS A 126 -4.84 1.38 -4.84
N HIS A 127 -5.69 1.12 -3.85
CA HIS A 127 -5.30 1.05 -2.45
C HIS A 127 -4.94 -0.40 -2.10
N MET A 128 -3.64 -0.66 -1.94
CA MET A 128 -3.08 -2.00 -1.79
C MET A 128 -3.03 -2.50 -0.33
N SER A 129 -3.24 -1.61 0.64
CA SER A 129 -3.24 -1.91 2.06
C SER A 129 -4.66 -2.16 2.58
N ASN A 130 -4.78 -2.50 3.86
CA ASN A 130 -6.06 -2.62 4.55
C ASN A 130 -6.73 -1.24 4.66
N LEU A 131 -8.01 -1.18 4.30
CA LEU A 131 -8.87 -0.05 4.65
C LEU A 131 -9.40 -0.24 6.09
N PRO A 132 -9.80 0.83 6.79
CA PRO A 132 -10.33 0.70 8.15
C PRO A 132 -11.54 -0.23 8.22
N ASN A 133 -11.64 -1.02 9.29
CA ASN A 133 -12.75 -1.96 9.52
C ASN A 133 -12.91 -3.05 8.44
N THR A 134 -11.85 -3.33 7.65
CA THR A 134 -11.83 -4.47 6.74
C THR A 134 -10.43 -5.08 6.62
N ASP A 135 -10.36 -6.40 6.60
CA ASP A 135 -9.11 -7.13 6.36
C ASP A 135 -8.77 -7.26 4.86
N GLU A 136 -9.68 -6.81 4.00
CA GLU A 136 -9.54 -6.89 2.55
C GLU A 136 -8.59 -5.84 1.99
N LYS A 137 -7.83 -6.25 0.96
CA LYS A 137 -6.83 -5.43 0.27
C LYS A 137 -7.09 -5.38 -1.22
N GLY A 138 -6.49 -4.41 -1.91
CA GLY A 138 -6.57 -4.30 -3.37
C GLY A 138 -7.88 -3.67 -3.81
N TRP A 139 -8.17 -2.49 -3.27
CA TRP A 139 -9.37 -1.71 -3.53
C TRP A 139 -9.14 -0.67 -4.64
N ILE A 140 -10.11 -0.48 -5.53
CA ILE A 140 -10.10 0.60 -6.53
C ILE A 140 -10.81 1.81 -5.94
N ARG A 141 -10.14 2.97 -5.86
CA ARG A 141 -10.79 4.22 -5.45
C ARG A 141 -11.51 4.86 -6.63
N ILE A 142 -12.82 5.00 -6.52
CA ILE A 142 -13.68 5.58 -7.58
C ILE A 142 -14.14 7.00 -7.26
N ALA A 143 -14.11 7.39 -5.99
CA ALA A 143 -14.49 8.72 -5.56
C ALA A 143 -13.62 9.17 -4.40
N TYR A 144 -13.15 10.42 -4.47
CA TYR A 144 -12.37 11.05 -3.42
C TYR A 144 -12.70 12.54 -3.38
N LEU A 145 -13.02 13.04 -2.19
CA LEU A 145 -13.16 14.46 -1.91
C LEU A 145 -12.49 14.74 -0.56
N ASP A 146 -11.67 15.76 -0.53
CA ASP A 146 -11.06 16.30 0.69
C ASP A 146 -10.97 17.81 0.59
N MET A 147 -11.95 18.50 1.18
CA MET A 147 -12.06 19.96 1.09
C MET A 147 -10.97 20.71 1.86
N TRP A 148 -10.13 20.02 2.62
CA TRP A 148 -8.91 20.62 3.16
C TRP A 148 -7.94 21.03 2.04
N ASN A 149 -7.81 20.17 1.03
CA ASN A 149 -6.79 20.27 -0.01
C ASN A 149 -7.30 20.86 -1.33
N THR A 150 -8.61 21.07 -1.47
CA THR A 150 -9.21 21.59 -2.70
C THR A 150 -10.29 22.64 -2.44
N LYS A 151 -10.65 23.39 -3.50
CA LYS A 151 -11.84 24.23 -3.58
C LYS A 151 -12.82 23.74 -4.65
N ASP A 152 -12.48 22.64 -5.32
CA ASP A 152 -13.27 22.08 -6.41
C ASP A 152 -14.33 21.14 -5.86
N CYS A 153 -15.59 21.51 -6.06
CA CYS A 153 -16.70 20.64 -5.71
C CYS A 153 -17.05 19.68 -6.85
N PRO A 154 -17.62 18.50 -6.52
CA PRO A 154 -18.14 17.60 -7.53
C PRO A 154 -19.19 18.30 -8.41
N SER A 155 -19.36 17.82 -9.64
CA SER A 155 -20.38 18.33 -10.55
C SER A 155 -21.76 18.36 -9.86
N GLY A 156 -22.48 19.47 -10.02
CA GLY A 156 -23.79 19.69 -9.38
C GLY A 156 -23.72 20.29 -7.98
N PHE A 157 -22.57 20.25 -7.30
CA PHE A 157 -22.40 20.83 -5.97
C PHE A 157 -21.79 22.23 -6.04
N LYS A 158 -22.12 23.05 -5.05
CA LYS A 158 -21.61 24.42 -4.90
C LYS A 158 -20.54 24.47 -3.81
N PHE A 159 -19.46 25.20 -4.07
CA PHE A 159 -18.42 25.50 -3.10
C PHE A 159 -18.91 26.51 -2.06
N PHE A 160 -18.58 26.24 -0.80
CA PHE A 160 -18.79 27.14 0.32
C PHE A 160 -17.50 27.31 1.14
N ASP A 161 -17.28 28.53 1.63
CA ASP A 161 -16.21 28.88 2.56
C ASP A 161 -16.82 29.65 3.74
N PHE A 162 -16.84 29.01 4.91
CA PHE A 162 -17.34 29.58 6.15
C PHE A 162 -16.17 29.83 7.09
N ASN A 163 -15.59 31.03 7.01
CA ASN A 163 -14.47 31.46 7.84
C ASN A 163 -13.30 30.46 7.81
N GLY A 164 -12.92 30.00 6.61
CA GLY A 164 -11.82 29.06 6.40
C GLY A 164 -12.20 27.59 6.43
N VAL A 165 -13.45 27.25 6.80
CA VAL A 165 -13.98 25.88 6.64
C VAL A 165 -14.58 25.76 5.25
N ARG A 166 -13.99 24.88 4.44
CA ARG A 166 -14.42 24.62 3.07
C ARG A 166 -15.31 23.39 3.01
N ALA A 167 -16.37 23.46 2.22
CA ALA A 167 -17.29 22.35 2.01
C ALA A 167 -18.04 22.45 0.68
N CYS A 168 -18.72 21.37 0.29
CA CYS A 168 -19.56 21.31 -0.90
C CYS A 168 -21.02 21.05 -0.52
N GLY A 169 -21.93 21.94 -0.91
CA GLY A 169 -23.36 21.83 -0.58
C GLY A 169 -24.25 21.87 -1.82
N ARG A 170 -25.57 21.95 -1.58
CA ARG A 170 -26.54 22.13 -2.66
C ARG A 170 -26.41 23.54 -3.27
N PRO A 171 -26.72 23.72 -4.56
CA PRO A 171 -27.00 25.05 -5.09
C PRO A 171 -28.15 25.73 -4.33
N TYR A 172 -28.28 27.05 -4.48
CA TYR A 172 -29.39 27.78 -3.87
C TYR A 172 -30.73 27.26 -4.39
N SER A 173 -31.64 26.94 -3.48
CA SER A 173 -33.02 26.57 -3.76
C SER A 173 -33.91 27.11 -2.63
N PRO A 174 -35.01 27.83 -2.93
CA PRO A 174 -35.93 28.34 -1.91
C PRO A 174 -36.89 27.27 -1.36
N CYS A 175 -36.81 26.03 -1.87
CA CYS A 175 -37.66 24.91 -1.50
C CYS A 175 -36.84 23.62 -1.45
N ASN A 176 -37.51 22.51 -1.09
CA ASN A 176 -36.97 21.16 -1.15
C ASN A 176 -36.21 20.90 -2.47
N SER A 177 -35.02 20.34 -2.38
CA SER A 177 -34.21 20.07 -3.56
C SER A 177 -33.19 18.96 -3.33
N CYS A 178 -32.75 18.39 -4.44
CA CYS A 178 -31.66 17.44 -4.46
C CYS A 178 -30.59 17.87 -5.45
N THR A 179 -29.34 17.60 -5.13
CA THR A 179 -28.23 17.61 -6.09
C THR A 179 -27.55 16.26 -6.12
N ASN A 180 -26.89 15.90 -7.23
CA ASN A 180 -26.19 14.64 -7.35
C ASN A 180 -24.92 14.75 -8.19
N THR A 181 -24.07 13.75 -8.00
CA THR A 181 -22.92 13.47 -8.86
C THR A 181 -22.83 11.96 -9.09
N TYR A 182 -22.21 11.57 -10.19
CA TYR A 182 -22.06 10.17 -10.58
C TYR A 182 -20.58 9.79 -10.68
N PHE A 183 -20.24 8.64 -10.12
CA PHE A 183 -18.93 8.02 -10.21
C PHE A 183 -19.00 6.87 -11.21
N GLN A 184 -18.31 7.05 -12.34
CA GLN A 184 -18.31 6.09 -13.44
C GLN A 184 -17.31 4.97 -13.15
N VAL A 185 -17.76 3.73 -13.34
CA VAL A 185 -16.91 2.52 -13.20
C VAL A 185 -16.61 1.85 -14.55
N GLN A 186 -17.09 2.45 -15.65
CA GLN A 186 -16.91 1.96 -17.03
C GLN A 186 -17.35 0.49 -17.16
N ASP A 187 -16.47 -0.38 -17.67
CA ASP A 187 -16.78 -1.80 -17.88
C ASP A 187 -16.32 -2.68 -16.70
N PHE A 188 -15.78 -2.09 -15.64
CA PHE A 188 -15.36 -2.82 -14.45
C PHE A 188 -16.58 -3.34 -13.67
N LYS A 189 -16.58 -4.63 -13.35
CA LYS A 189 -17.61 -5.25 -12.53
C LYS A 189 -17.14 -5.36 -11.09
N TYR A 190 -17.91 -4.78 -10.17
CA TYR A 190 -17.65 -4.83 -8.75
C TYR A 190 -18.76 -5.57 -8.00
N SER A 191 -18.41 -6.15 -6.86
CA SER A 191 -19.37 -6.79 -5.95
C SER A 191 -19.24 -6.30 -4.51
N GLN A 192 -18.20 -5.52 -4.22
CA GLN A 192 -17.96 -4.96 -2.90
C GLN A 192 -17.79 -3.46 -3.01
N ILE A 193 -18.39 -2.74 -2.07
CA ILE A 193 -18.21 -1.30 -1.88
C ILE A 193 -17.77 -1.07 -0.45
N HIS A 194 -16.77 -0.22 -0.27
CA HIS A 194 -16.33 0.21 1.04
C HIS A 194 -16.00 1.70 1.01
N GLY A 195 -16.37 2.43 2.06
CA GLY A 195 -16.13 3.87 2.04
C GLY A 195 -16.53 4.60 3.30
N LYS A 196 -16.28 5.90 3.26
CA LYS A 196 -16.68 6.85 4.30
C LYS A 196 -17.11 8.17 3.68
N LEU A 197 -17.96 8.90 4.41
CA LEU A 197 -18.41 10.23 4.04
C LEU A 197 -18.56 11.04 5.32
N VAL A 198 -18.08 12.28 5.29
CA VAL A 198 -18.17 13.22 6.41
C VAL A 198 -18.76 14.53 5.92
N GLY A 199 -19.69 15.08 6.69
CA GLY A 199 -20.37 16.33 6.38
C GLY A 199 -20.40 17.29 7.56
N PHE A 200 -21.15 18.37 7.39
CA PHE A 200 -21.52 19.31 8.43
C PHE A 200 -23.00 19.62 8.30
N GLN A 201 -23.64 19.89 9.43
CA GLN A 201 -25.01 20.37 9.49
C GLN A 201 -25.05 21.90 9.37
N VAL A 202 -26.03 22.41 8.63
CA VAL A 202 -26.44 23.82 8.63
C VAL A 202 -27.91 23.88 9.03
N GLY A 203 -28.26 24.71 10.01
CA GLY A 203 -29.65 24.90 10.43
C GLY A 203 -30.23 23.67 11.13
N THR A 204 -31.47 23.31 10.78
CA THR A 204 -32.35 22.46 11.60
C THR A 204 -32.76 21.14 10.95
N THR A 205 -31.85 20.51 10.18
CA THR A 205 -32.13 19.32 9.36
C THR A 205 -33.04 18.26 9.99
N ASP A 206 -34.04 17.80 9.27
CA ASP A 206 -35.19 17.07 9.80
C ASP A 206 -34.99 15.54 9.96
N GLY A 207 -33.79 15.04 9.67
CA GLY A 207 -33.42 13.63 9.81
C GLY A 207 -34.13 12.72 8.81
N ALA A 208 -34.76 11.64 9.30
CA ALA A 208 -35.51 10.71 8.45
C ALA A 208 -36.95 11.15 8.27
N HIS A 209 -37.55 10.99 7.08
CA HIS A 209 -38.92 11.49 6.82
C HIS A 209 -40.03 10.44 7.02
N GLY A 210 -39.67 9.18 7.28
CA GLY A 210 -40.64 8.08 7.48
C GLY A 210 -40.57 7.01 6.38
N THR A 211 -41.54 6.09 6.41
CA THR A 211 -41.52 4.86 5.60
C THR A 211 -42.27 4.95 4.26
N ALA A 212 -43.10 5.97 4.06
CA ALA A 212 -43.98 6.11 2.89
C ALA A 212 -43.26 6.56 1.61
N PHE A 213 -41.95 6.73 1.67
CA PHE A 213 -41.12 7.25 0.59
C PHE A 213 -40.49 6.14 -0.25
N ASN A 214 -40.15 6.47 -1.49
CA ASN A 214 -39.47 5.55 -2.40
C ASN A 214 -38.01 6.00 -2.64
N ILE A 215 -37.23 5.15 -3.30
CA ILE A 215 -35.81 5.39 -3.53
C ILE A 215 -35.51 6.63 -4.40
N ASN A 216 -36.49 7.16 -5.12
CA ASN A 216 -36.33 8.35 -5.95
C ASN A 216 -36.68 9.66 -5.21
N SER A 217 -37.37 9.59 -4.07
CA SER A 217 -37.68 10.77 -3.24
C SER A 217 -36.55 11.16 -2.29
N GLY A 218 -36.56 12.40 -1.79
CA GLY A 218 -35.76 12.82 -0.63
C GLY A 218 -36.41 12.30 0.64
N TYR A 219 -36.06 11.06 1.02
CA TYR A 219 -36.65 10.38 2.19
C TYR A 219 -35.92 10.67 3.50
N VAL A 220 -34.83 11.43 3.42
CA VAL A 220 -34.01 11.93 4.52
C VAL A 220 -33.47 13.30 4.14
N ASP A 221 -33.10 14.06 5.15
CA ASP A 221 -32.11 15.13 5.04
C ASP A 221 -30.72 14.53 5.09
N GLY A 222 -29.98 14.64 3.99
CA GLY A 222 -28.63 14.13 3.88
C GLY A 222 -28.35 13.39 2.58
N VAL A 223 -27.43 12.43 2.64
CA VAL A 223 -26.82 11.82 1.47
C VAL A 223 -27.30 10.39 1.26
N MET A 224 -27.65 10.06 0.03
CA MET A 224 -27.95 8.71 -0.41
C MET A 224 -26.93 8.26 -1.45
N LEU A 225 -26.37 7.07 -1.22
CA LEU A 225 -25.58 6.35 -2.22
C LEU A 225 -26.48 5.31 -2.89
N THR A 226 -26.56 5.37 -4.21
CA THR A 226 -27.29 4.39 -5.02
C THR A 226 -26.48 3.96 -6.23
N HIS A 227 -26.81 2.85 -6.86
CA HIS A 227 -26.26 2.49 -8.17
C HIS A 227 -27.35 2.16 -9.18
N GLY A 228 -26.97 2.24 -10.44
CA GLY A 228 -27.78 1.84 -11.58
C GLY A 228 -28.77 2.92 -12.03
N ARG A 229 -29.25 2.79 -13.27
CA ARG A 229 -30.25 3.73 -13.84
C ARG A 229 -31.58 3.62 -13.11
N THR A 230 -31.98 2.39 -12.78
CA THR A 230 -32.99 2.16 -11.75
C THR A 230 -32.24 2.08 -10.42
N ARG A 231 -32.43 3.12 -9.60
CA ARG A 231 -31.70 3.24 -8.34
C ARG A 231 -31.87 1.98 -7.50
N LYS A 232 -30.74 1.47 -7.02
CA LYS A 232 -30.65 0.45 -5.99
C LYS A 232 -29.83 1.01 -4.84
N HIS A 233 -30.27 0.74 -3.62
CA HIS A 233 -29.70 1.32 -2.41
C HIS A 233 -28.32 0.74 -2.09
N ILE A 234 -27.37 1.60 -1.71
CA ILE A 234 -26.07 1.22 -1.17
C ILE A 234 -26.00 1.59 0.31
N TRP A 235 -26.14 2.88 0.61
CA TRP A 235 -26.03 3.42 1.96
C TRP A 235 -26.76 4.77 2.08
N THR A 236 -27.24 5.10 3.27
CA THR A 236 -27.84 6.41 3.60
C THR A 236 -27.08 7.10 4.74
N PHE A 237 -26.85 8.40 4.63
CA PHE A 237 -26.24 9.25 5.65
C PHE A 237 -27.25 10.33 6.02
N ILE A 238 -27.79 10.26 7.23
CA ILE A 238 -28.94 11.04 7.69
C ILE A 238 -28.43 12.13 8.65
N ALA A 239 -28.77 13.39 8.39
CA ALA A 239 -28.47 14.50 9.26
C ALA A 239 -29.65 14.73 10.22
N GLY A 240 -29.48 14.32 11.48
CA GLY A 240 -30.46 14.59 12.53
C GLY A 240 -30.42 16.06 12.95
N GLN A 241 -31.48 16.52 13.63
CA GLN A 241 -31.62 17.94 13.97
C GLN A 241 -30.75 18.38 15.16
N ASP A 242 -30.80 17.68 16.29
CA ASP A 242 -29.94 17.92 17.47
C ASP A 242 -29.42 16.61 18.06
N ASN A 243 -28.28 16.61 18.77
CA ASN A 243 -27.65 15.37 19.26
C ASN A 243 -27.94 15.04 20.75
N ASP A 244 -28.47 16.01 21.49
CA ASP A 244 -28.81 15.87 22.91
C ASP A 244 -30.27 16.22 23.21
N GLY A 245 -31.05 16.57 22.19
CA GLY A 245 -32.36 17.20 22.38
C GLY A 245 -33.55 16.28 22.16
N ASN A 246 -34.72 16.94 22.13
CA ASN A 246 -36.01 16.29 21.99
C ASN A 246 -36.34 15.95 20.52
N ARG A 247 -35.60 16.48 19.53
CA ARG A 247 -35.89 16.26 18.11
C ARG A 247 -34.59 16.01 17.37
N ASN A 248 -34.26 14.73 17.21
CA ASN A 248 -33.12 14.29 16.41
C ASN A 248 -33.60 13.59 15.13
N TYR A 249 -34.73 12.88 15.21
CA TYR A 249 -35.33 12.13 14.10
C TYR A 249 -34.45 11.01 13.50
N CYS A 250 -33.27 10.72 14.05
CA CYS A 250 -32.50 9.55 13.65
C CYS A 250 -33.26 8.26 13.97
N PRO A 251 -33.25 7.26 13.07
CA PRO A 251 -33.98 6.02 13.30
C PRO A 251 -33.50 5.21 14.52
N CYS A 252 -32.24 5.39 14.91
CA CYS A 252 -31.58 4.73 16.04
C CYS A 252 -31.57 5.58 17.32
N ALA A 253 -32.11 6.80 17.30
CA ALA A 253 -32.11 7.66 18.47
C ALA A 253 -33.04 7.13 19.57
N LYS A 254 -32.81 7.59 20.80
CA LYS A 254 -33.67 7.30 21.96
C LYS A 254 -35.09 7.82 21.71
N TRP A 255 -36.09 7.16 22.30
CA TRP A 255 -37.51 7.43 22.04
C TRP A 255 -37.93 8.89 22.23
N TYR A 256 -37.32 9.59 23.20
CA TYR A 256 -37.63 10.98 23.50
C TYR A 256 -37.10 11.95 22.44
N ALA A 257 -36.20 11.51 21.57
CA ALA A 257 -35.66 12.31 20.47
C ALA A 257 -36.48 12.15 19.18
N HIS A 258 -37.70 11.60 19.31
CA HIS A 258 -38.68 11.36 18.24
C HIS A 258 -38.10 10.60 17.03
N PRO A 259 -37.52 9.40 17.19
CA PRO A 259 -36.92 8.67 16.08
C PRO A 259 -37.95 8.42 14.97
N LYS A 260 -37.59 8.74 13.72
CA LYS A 260 -38.40 8.44 12.53
C LYS A 260 -37.79 7.26 11.79
N ALA A 261 -38.62 6.31 11.38
CA ALA A 261 -38.15 5.16 10.62
C ALA A 261 -37.75 5.55 9.18
N VAL A 262 -36.89 4.74 8.56
CA VAL A 262 -36.53 4.85 7.14
C VAL A 262 -37.33 3.86 6.28
N PRO A 263 -37.45 4.10 4.96
CA PRO A 263 -38.04 3.13 4.05
C PRO A 263 -37.35 1.76 4.13
N SER A 264 -38.11 0.69 3.87
CA SER A 264 -37.64 -0.69 4.05
C SER A 264 -36.41 -1.06 3.20
N PHE A 265 -36.22 -0.43 2.05
CA PHE A 265 -35.05 -0.67 1.18
C PHE A 265 -33.73 -0.15 1.78
N VAL A 266 -33.78 0.73 2.78
CA VAL A 266 -32.60 1.22 3.51
C VAL A 266 -32.14 0.20 4.55
N GLY A 267 -33.09 -0.49 5.19
CA GLY A 267 -32.79 -1.46 6.25
C GLY A 267 -31.86 -0.87 7.34
N ASN A 268 -30.72 -1.53 7.56
CA ASN A 268 -29.70 -1.11 8.52
C ASN A 268 -28.51 -0.38 7.89
N ASP A 269 -28.54 -0.18 6.57
CA ASP A 269 -27.47 0.39 5.76
C ASP A 269 -27.51 1.92 5.82
N TYR A 270 -27.40 2.45 7.04
CA TYR A 270 -27.39 3.88 7.29
C TYR A 270 -26.50 4.30 8.47
N TYR A 271 -26.03 5.54 8.38
CA TYR A 271 -25.56 6.35 9.49
C TYR A 271 -26.52 7.50 9.74
N CYS A 272 -26.61 7.91 11.00
CA CYS A 272 -27.39 9.06 11.39
C CYS A 272 -26.70 9.79 12.52
N GLU A 273 -26.61 11.10 12.43
CA GLU A 273 -25.95 11.95 13.41
C GLU A 273 -26.49 13.38 13.31
N GLY A 274 -26.59 14.09 14.43
CA GLY A 274 -26.84 15.53 14.49
C GLY A 274 -25.58 16.27 14.91
N GLY A 275 -25.22 17.35 14.21
CA GLY A 275 -24.06 18.18 14.57
C GLY A 275 -24.39 19.27 15.61
N SER A 276 -25.66 19.44 15.95
CA SER A 276 -26.09 20.47 16.91
C SER A 276 -26.12 19.96 18.35
N HIS A 277 -25.22 20.48 19.18
CA HIS A 277 -25.31 20.42 20.64
C HIS A 277 -26.27 21.45 21.25
N HIS A 278 -26.98 22.23 20.44
CA HIS A 278 -28.07 23.09 20.92
C HIS A 278 -29.38 22.30 20.85
N SER A 279 -30.17 22.38 21.92
CA SER A 279 -31.51 21.79 22.02
C SER A 279 -32.51 22.90 22.38
N PRO A 280 -33.28 23.44 21.41
CA PRO A 280 -33.32 23.04 19.99
C PRO A 280 -32.13 23.56 19.18
N ALA A 281 -31.90 22.96 18.01
CA ALA A 281 -30.96 23.47 17.02
C ALA A 281 -31.33 24.89 16.56
N ILE A 282 -30.32 25.73 16.34
CA ILE A 282 -30.42 27.11 15.89
C ILE A 282 -30.59 27.14 14.34
N PRO A 283 -31.62 27.81 13.81
CA PRO A 283 -31.79 28.02 12.36
C PRO A 283 -30.59 28.71 11.71
N HIS A 284 -30.28 28.32 10.47
CA HIS A 284 -29.17 28.86 9.66
C HIS A 284 -27.76 28.77 10.27
N TYR A 285 -27.61 28.16 11.44
CA TYR A 285 -26.32 28.06 12.13
C TYR A 285 -25.45 26.97 11.51
N PHE A 286 -24.16 27.24 11.33
CA PHE A 286 -23.21 26.30 10.77
C PHE A 286 -22.47 25.51 11.88
N TYR A 287 -22.82 24.24 12.04
CA TYR A 287 -22.24 23.35 13.05
C TYR A 287 -20.92 22.73 12.58
N ARG A 288 -19.85 23.51 12.66
CA ARG A 288 -18.51 23.08 12.19
C ARG A 288 -17.70 22.25 13.20
N ASN A 289 -18.07 22.31 14.48
CA ASN A 289 -17.28 21.71 15.56
C ASN A 289 -17.58 20.22 15.76
N ASP A 290 -18.71 19.76 15.24
CA ASP A 290 -19.19 18.39 15.35
C ASP A 290 -19.59 17.90 13.94
N PRO A 291 -18.62 17.38 13.16
CA PRO A 291 -18.89 16.92 11.80
C PRO A 291 -19.81 15.72 11.79
N LEU A 292 -20.74 15.70 10.83
CA LEU A 292 -21.66 14.58 10.64
C LEU A 292 -20.93 13.34 10.12
N TRP A 293 -21.31 12.19 10.66
CA TRP A 293 -20.95 10.84 10.27
C TRP A 293 -19.46 10.52 10.40
N ASP A 294 -18.78 11.19 11.34
CA ASP A 294 -17.38 10.88 11.66
C ASP A 294 -17.24 9.85 12.79
N GLY A 295 -18.36 9.49 13.44
CA GLY A 295 -18.44 8.46 14.48
C GLY A 295 -17.85 8.91 15.81
N LEU A 296 -17.75 10.22 16.03
CA LEU A 296 -17.23 10.83 17.24
C LEU A 296 -18.26 11.82 17.79
N ARG A 297 -18.19 12.12 19.09
CA ARG A 297 -18.97 13.21 19.72
C ARG A 297 -20.49 13.14 19.61
N CYS A 298 -21.02 12.03 19.10
CA CYS A 298 -22.42 11.64 19.19
C CYS A 298 -23.01 11.97 20.56
N GLY A 299 -24.08 12.75 20.56
CA GLY A 299 -24.76 13.16 21.78
C GLY A 299 -25.58 12.02 22.40
N THR A 300 -26.14 12.31 23.57
CA THR A 300 -26.87 11.34 24.39
C THR A 300 -28.11 10.77 23.70
N SER A 301 -28.75 11.49 22.77
CA SER A 301 -29.92 10.97 22.06
C SER A 301 -29.57 9.93 20.99
N GLU A 302 -28.37 9.99 20.44
CA GLU A 302 -27.94 9.22 19.27
C GLU A 302 -26.73 8.32 19.54
N GLU A 303 -26.45 8.04 20.81
CA GLU A 303 -25.40 7.11 21.24
C GLU A 303 -25.46 5.76 20.49
N ALA A 304 -26.66 5.22 20.24
CA ALA A 304 -26.87 3.99 19.48
C ALA A 304 -26.65 4.16 17.96
N CYS A 305 -26.65 5.40 17.47
CA CYS A 305 -26.32 5.75 16.09
C CYS A 305 -24.82 5.91 15.85
N CYS A 306 -24.04 6.06 16.93
CA CYS A 306 -22.60 6.27 16.89
C CYS A 306 -21.86 5.02 16.40
N LYS A 307 -21.79 4.87 15.08
CA LYS A 307 -21.15 3.74 14.40
C LYS A 307 -19.79 4.16 13.85
N PRO A 308 -18.85 3.22 13.66
CA PRO A 308 -17.60 3.51 12.96
C PRO A 308 -17.86 4.14 11.58
N PRO A 309 -17.09 5.15 11.15
CA PRO A 309 -17.41 6.00 9.99
C PRO A 309 -17.20 5.34 8.62
N TRP A 310 -16.97 4.02 8.59
CA TRP A 310 -16.71 3.26 7.37
C TRP A 310 -17.78 2.21 7.15
N PHE A 311 -18.48 2.31 6.01
CA PHE A 311 -19.50 1.35 5.61
C PHE A 311 -18.92 0.31 4.66
N SER A 312 -19.54 -0.87 4.65
CA SER A 312 -19.26 -1.96 3.70
C SER A 312 -20.58 -2.47 3.14
N LYS A 313 -20.65 -2.64 1.82
CA LYS A 313 -21.83 -3.18 1.13
C LYS A 313 -21.42 -4.23 0.10
N THR A 314 -22.07 -5.38 0.16
CA THR A 314 -21.98 -6.41 -0.88
C THR A 314 -23.12 -6.24 -1.88
N ILE A 315 -22.79 -6.28 -3.16
CA ILE A 315 -23.72 -6.22 -4.30
C ILE A 315 -23.73 -7.58 -4.99
N ASN A 316 -24.90 -8.22 -5.00
CA ASN A 316 -25.11 -9.52 -5.62
C ASN A 316 -26.36 -9.50 -6.51
N PRO A 317 -26.26 -9.82 -7.81
CA PRO A 317 -25.03 -10.13 -8.55
C PRO A 317 -24.09 -8.92 -8.73
N PRO A 318 -22.79 -9.13 -9.03
CA PRO A 318 -21.85 -8.05 -9.35
C PRO A 318 -22.37 -7.17 -10.50
N THR A 319 -22.02 -5.89 -10.46
CA THR A 319 -22.51 -4.89 -11.42
C THR A 319 -21.40 -3.98 -11.94
N SER A 320 -21.63 -3.33 -13.07
CA SER A 320 -20.81 -2.24 -13.62
C SER A 320 -21.59 -0.92 -13.63
N ASP A 321 -22.63 -0.82 -12.79
CA ASP A 321 -23.44 0.38 -12.65
C ASP A 321 -22.59 1.54 -12.10
N SER A 322 -22.82 2.76 -12.59
CA SER A 322 -22.29 3.95 -11.94
C SER A 322 -22.90 4.11 -10.54
N ILE A 323 -22.10 4.61 -9.61
CA ILE A 323 -22.55 4.96 -8.26
C ILE A 323 -22.96 6.44 -8.26
N GLU A 324 -24.17 6.73 -7.80
CA GLU A 324 -24.70 8.06 -7.58
C GLU A 324 -24.51 8.43 -6.11
N LEU A 325 -23.95 9.62 -5.87
CA LEU A 325 -24.07 10.32 -4.60
C LEU A 325 -25.09 11.44 -4.77
N ARG A 326 -26.17 11.37 -4.00
CA ARG A 326 -27.27 12.32 -4.06
C ARG A 326 -27.49 12.93 -2.68
N LEU A 327 -27.48 14.25 -2.62
CA LEU A 327 -27.78 15.04 -1.42
C LEU A 327 -29.18 15.64 -1.58
N CYS A 328 -30.10 15.33 -0.67
CA CYS A 328 -31.46 15.86 -0.66
C CYS A 328 -31.78 16.44 0.72
N LEU A 329 -32.57 17.51 0.73
CA LEU A 329 -33.30 17.94 1.92
C LEU A 329 -34.71 18.40 1.54
N ASP A 330 -35.63 18.39 2.49
CA ASP A 330 -37.02 18.80 2.30
C ASP A 330 -37.27 20.31 2.46
N GLU A 331 -36.26 21.07 2.88
CA GLU A 331 -36.33 22.52 2.95
C GLU A 331 -35.37 23.23 1.97
N GLY A 332 -35.58 24.55 1.85
CA GLY A 332 -34.71 25.46 1.11
C GLY A 332 -33.29 25.48 1.66
N SER A 333 -32.28 25.61 0.79
CA SER A 333 -30.86 25.54 1.19
C SER A 333 -30.35 26.76 1.94
N ASP A 334 -31.16 27.82 2.03
CA ASP A 334 -30.95 28.93 2.95
C ASP A 334 -31.50 28.65 4.36
N ASN A 335 -32.51 27.80 4.51
CA ASN A 335 -33.05 27.37 5.81
C ASN A 335 -32.10 26.40 6.51
N GLU A 336 -31.84 25.28 5.84
CA GLU A 336 -30.98 24.21 6.31
C GLU A 336 -30.31 23.47 5.15
N ASP A 337 -29.14 22.93 5.45
CA ASP A 337 -28.36 22.20 4.45
C ASP A 337 -27.41 21.21 5.11
N VAL A 338 -26.87 20.34 4.27
CA VAL A 338 -25.72 19.50 4.61
C VAL A 338 -24.58 19.89 3.70
N LEU A 339 -23.41 20.12 4.29
CA LEU A 339 -22.21 20.48 3.56
C LEU A 339 -21.19 19.35 3.63
N LEU A 340 -20.83 18.78 2.48
CA LEU A 340 -19.83 17.71 2.37
C LEU A 340 -18.43 18.25 2.67
N LYS A 341 -17.79 17.66 3.68
CA LYS A 341 -16.38 17.90 4.02
C LYS A 341 -15.46 17.01 3.20
N GLY A 342 -15.86 15.77 3.00
CA GLY A 342 -15.09 14.80 2.22
C GLY A 342 -15.68 13.41 2.20
N TYR A 343 -15.21 12.60 1.27
CA TYR A 343 -15.58 11.20 1.15
C TYR A 343 -14.47 10.40 0.49
N GLN A 344 -14.46 9.09 0.74
CA GLN A 344 -13.65 8.14 0.01
C GLN A 344 -14.52 6.92 -0.27
N ILE A 345 -14.66 6.56 -1.54
CA ILE A 345 -15.47 5.42 -1.96
C ILE A 345 -14.60 4.50 -2.81
N TYR A 346 -14.59 3.24 -2.42
CA TYR A 346 -13.81 2.19 -3.03
C TYR A 346 -14.73 1.06 -3.51
N ILE A 347 -14.33 0.42 -4.60
CA ILE A 347 -14.96 -0.79 -5.12
C ILE A 347 -13.92 -1.90 -5.27
N ARG A 348 -14.39 -3.14 -5.26
CA ARG A 348 -13.57 -4.32 -5.46
C ARG A 348 -14.33 -5.38 -6.25
#